data_AF-F5SW01-F1
#
_entry.id   AF-F5SW01-F1
#
_cell.length_a   1.000
_cell.length_b   1.000
_cell.length_c   1.000
_cell.angle_alpha   90.00
_cell.angle_beta   90.00
_cell.angle_gamma   90.00
#
_symmetry.space_group_name_H-M   'P 1'
#
loop_
_entity.id
_entity.type
_entity.pdbx_description
1 polymer ?
#
loop_
_entity_poly.entity_id
_entity_poly.type
_entity_poly.pdbx_seq_one_letter_code
_entity_poly.pdbx_strand_id
1 'polypeptide(L)'
;MLMEYRDIDLAWTAGFIDGEGCLHIMKQKYKLASTGEIKYTHTVRLHIVQNNLEVLEHIRDTLGIHANIHKIKRSIETNRQCYTLNYNSSHAYKAIKLIEPYLVRKRPEARAILDFWKLGKLEMRTGRKPLPTEIWDIREWWYRKLQRMK
;
A
#
# COMPACT_ATOMS: atom_id res chain seq x y z
N MET A 1 30.58 5.34 1.38
CA MET A 1 30.51 3.91 0.98
C MET A 1 29.24 3.20 1.45
N LEU A 2 28.67 3.45 2.64
CA LEU A 2 27.40 2.80 3.07
C LEU A 2 26.12 3.34 2.40
N MET A 3 26.13 4.58 1.88
CA MET A 3 24.95 5.17 1.24
C MET A 3 24.68 4.63 -0.18
N GLU A 4 25.72 4.38 -0.98
CA GLU A 4 25.57 3.90 -2.36
C GLU A 4 24.90 2.52 -2.43
N TYR A 5 25.24 1.60 -1.52
CA TYR A 5 24.60 0.28 -1.49
C TYR A 5 23.10 0.36 -1.18
N ARG A 6 22.70 1.30 -0.31
CA ARG A 6 21.28 1.48 0.04
C ARG A 6 20.45 1.97 -1.14
N ASP A 7 20.99 2.87 -1.96
CA ASP A 7 20.28 3.36 -3.14
C ASP A 7 20.13 2.27 -4.21
N ILE A 8 21.13 1.38 -4.34
CA ILE A 8 21.05 0.21 -5.22
C ILE A 8 19.96 -0.75 -4.72
N ASP A 9 19.91 -1.05 -3.42
CA ASP A 9 18.89 -1.95 -2.85
C ASP A 9 17.48 -1.37 -2.99
N LEU A 10 17.34 -0.05 -2.82
CA LEU A 10 16.07 0.65 -3.04
C LEU A 10 15.65 0.64 -4.51
N ALA A 11 16.60 0.87 -5.43
CA ALA A 11 16.34 0.79 -6.85
C ALA A 11 15.92 -0.62 -7.29
N TRP A 12 16.62 -1.64 -6.78
CA TRP A 12 16.27 -3.04 -7.02
C TRP A 12 14.87 -3.35 -6.47
N THR A 13 14.58 -2.94 -5.23
CA THR A 13 13.27 -3.13 -4.60
C THR A 13 12.16 -2.43 -5.38
N ALA A 14 12.40 -1.23 -5.89
CA ALA A 14 11.46 -0.50 -6.73
C ALA A 14 11.20 -1.24 -8.04
N GLY A 15 12.25 -1.74 -8.70
CA GLY A 15 12.13 -2.56 -9.91
C GLY A 15 11.30 -3.83 -9.70
N PHE A 16 11.53 -4.52 -8.56
CA PHE A 16 10.72 -5.68 -8.20
C PHE A 16 9.25 -5.32 -7.98
N ILE A 17 8.98 -4.21 -7.28
CA ILE A 17 7.62 -3.71 -7.04
C ILE A 17 6.94 -3.26 -8.32
N ASP A 18 7.67 -2.73 -9.30
CA ASP A 18 7.15 -2.38 -10.61
C ASP A 18 6.61 -3.59 -11.41
N GLY A 19 7.23 -4.76 -11.24
CA GLY A 19 6.78 -6.01 -11.83
C GLY A 19 5.67 -6.69 -11.03
N GLU A 20 5.93 -6.93 -9.74
CA GLU A 20 5.16 -7.85 -8.89
C GLU A 20 4.28 -7.15 -7.84
N GLY A 21 4.56 -5.87 -7.57
CA GLY A 21 3.88 -5.12 -6.53
C GLY A 21 2.52 -4.59 -6.96
N CYS A 22 1.57 -4.56 -6.01
CA CYS A 22 0.28 -3.94 -6.21
C CYS A 22 0.12 -2.73 -5.29
N LEU A 23 0.15 -1.54 -5.90
CA LEU A 23 -0.18 -0.26 -5.29
C LEU A 23 -1.68 -0.01 -5.44
N HIS A 24 -2.39 0.26 -4.35
CA HIS A 24 -3.80 0.62 -4.43
C HIS A 24 -4.33 1.43 -3.24
N ILE A 25 -5.46 2.09 -3.46
CA ILE A 25 -6.33 2.62 -2.42
C ILE A 25 -7.39 1.55 -2.15
N MET A 26 -7.49 1.10 -0.91
CA MET A 26 -8.48 0.14 -0.45
C MET A 26 -9.66 0.88 0.17
N LYS A 27 -10.88 0.54 -0.27
CA LYS A 27 -12.13 0.98 0.37
C LYS A 27 -12.59 -0.10 1.35
N GLN A 28 -12.44 0.17 2.64
CA GLN A 28 -12.72 -0.78 3.72
C GLN A 28 -14.07 -0.50 4.36
N LYS A 29 -14.83 -1.56 4.63
CA LYS A 29 -16.06 -1.49 5.42
C LYS A 29 -15.71 -1.56 6.90
N TYR A 30 -16.40 -0.78 7.74
CA TYR A 30 -16.32 -0.90 9.20
C TYR A 30 -17.70 -0.72 9.81
N LYS A 31 -17.94 -1.34 10.96
CA LYS A 31 -19.20 -1.25 11.70
C LYS A 31 -19.05 -0.22 12.81
N LEU A 32 -19.96 0.75 12.88
CA LEU A 32 -20.01 1.67 14.01
C LEU A 32 -20.42 0.90 15.27
N ALA A 33 -19.59 0.97 16.31
CA ALA A 33 -19.88 0.29 17.57
C ALA A 33 -21.19 0.79 18.23
N SER A 34 -21.53 2.07 18.05
CA SER A 34 -22.69 2.70 18.67
C SER A 34 -24.03 2.34 18.02
N THR A 35 -24.09 2.22 16.70
CA THR A 35 -25.35 2.05 15.94
C THR A 35 -25.41 0.73 15.18
N GLY A 36 -24.29 0.03 15.05
CA GLY A 36 -24.18 -1.13 14.19
C GLY A 36 -24.20 -0.84 12.68
N GLU A 37 -24.28 0.44 12.29
CA GLU A 37 -24.28 0.90 10.90
C GLU A 37 -22.96 0.55 10.20
N ILE A 38 -23.04 0.11 8.95
CA ILE A 38 -21.86 -0.14 8.11
C ILE A 38 -21.45 1.16 7.42
N LYS A 39 -20.22 1.59 7.67
CA LYS A 39 -19.58 2.73 7.01
C LYS A 39 -18.34 2.30 6.23
N TYR A 40 -17.82 3.22 5.43
CA TYR A 40 -16.66 3.00 4.59
C TYR A 40 -15.52 3.94 4.96
N THR A 41 -14.28 3.50 4.76
CA THR A 41 -13.08 4.32 4.84
C THR A 41 -12.14 3.97 3.69
N HIS A 42 -11.22 4.87 3.36
CA HIS A 42 -10.20 4.63 2.34
C HIS A 42 -8.82 4.62 2.99
N THR A 43 -8.00 3.64 2.62
CA THR A 43 -6.63 3.49 3.12
C THR A 43 -5.68 3.12 1.99
N VAL A 44 -4.39 3.40 2.17
CA VAL A 44 -3.35 3.01 1.21
C VAL A 44 -2.88 1.59 1.50
N ARG A 45 -2.61 0.80 0.45
CA ARG A 45 -1.98 -0.50 0.58
C ARG A 45 -0.96 -0.73 -0.53
N LEU A 46 0.19 -1.26 -0.13
CA LEU A 46 1.17 -1.90 -1.00
C LEU A 46 1.19 -3.37 -0.58
N HIS A 47 0.96 -4.27 -1.53
CA HIS A 47 1.12 -5.70 -1.29
C HIS A 47 1.86 -6.38 -2.42
N ILE A 48 2.62 -7.41 -2.07
CA ILE A 48 3.38 -8.26 -2.99
C ILE A 48 3.03 -9.70 -2.63
N VAL A 49 2.79 -10.55 -3.63
CA VAL A 49 2.53 -11.98 -3.44
C VAL A 49 3.62 -12.76 -4.15
N GLN A 50 4.29 -13.65 -3.43
CA GLN A 50 5.40 -14.46 -3.96
C GLN A 50 5.45 -15.84 -3.33
N ASN A 51 6.02 -16.80 -4.04
CA ASN A 51 6.28 -18.14 -3.52
C ASN A 51 7.69 -18.30 -2.88
N ASN A 52 8.56 -17.31 -3.10
CA ASN A 52 9.84 -17.18 -2.41
C ASN A 52 9.63 -16.28 -1.17
N LEU A 53 9.91 -16.80 0.03
CA LEU A 53 9.79 -16.03 1.27
C LEU A 53 10.95 -15.05 1.45
N GLU A 54 12.17 -15.48 1.13
CA GLU A 54 13.40 -14.71 1.32
C GLU A 54 13.37 -13.40 0.55
N VAL A 55 12.78 -13.39 -0.66
CA VAL A 55 12.63 -12.16 -1.44
C VAL A 55 11.70 -11.14 -0.76
N LEU A 56 10.65 -11.61 -0.09
CA LEU A 56 9.74 -10.74 0.67
C LEU A 56 10.40 -10.21 1.93
N GLU A 57 11.21 -11.03 2.59
CA GLU A 57 12.00 -10.61 3.76
C GLU A 57 13.05 -9.58 3.37
N HIS A 58 13.76 -9.80 2.26
CA HIS A 58 14.71 -8.84 1.71
C HIS A 58 14.03 -7.49 1.40
N ILE A 59 12.90 -7.48 0.69
CA ILE A 59 12.14 -6.24 0.43
C ILE A 59 11.73 -5.55 1.74
N ARG A 60 11.26 -6.32 2.73
CA ARG A 60 10.87 -5.77 4.03
C ARG A 60 12.03 -5.08 4.73
N ASP A 61 13.17 -5.75 4.76
CA ASP A 61 14.34 -5.31 5.50
C ASP A 61 15.02 -4.13 4.80
N THR A 62 15.10 -4.15 3.46
CA THR A 62 15.56 -3.02 2.63
C THR A 62 14.73 -1.76 2.84
N LEU A 63 13.40 -1.90 2.90
CA LEU A 63 12.52 -0.75 3.15
C LEU A 63 12.60 -0.25 4.60
N GLY A 64 13.00 -1.10 5.56
CA GLY A 64 13.11 -0.74 6.97
C GLY A 64 11.79 -0.24 7.59
N ILE A 65 10.66 -0.60 6.99
CA ILE A 65 9.33 -0.15 7.39
C ILE A 65 8.52 -1.37 7.82
N HIS A 66 7.85 -1.25 8.98
CA HIS A 66 7.02 -2.33 9.51
C HIS A 66 5.97 -2.80 8.50
N ALA A 67 5.95 -4.12 8.29
CA ALA A 67 5.05 -4.82 7.40
C ALA A 67 4.81 -6.24 7.89
N ASN A 68 3.72 -6.85 7.44
CA ASN A 68 3.39 -8.22 7.79
C ASN A 68 3.60 -9.14 6.59
N ILE A 69 4.26 -10.28 6.83
CA ILE A 69 4.31 -11.38 5.88
C ILE A 69 3.35 -12.47 6.36
N HIS A 70 2.41 -12.88 5.52
CA HIS A 70 1.45 -13.94 5.84
C HIS A 70 1.58 -15.10 4.87
N LYS A 71 1.44 -16.33 5.38
CA LYS A 71 1.25 -17.53 4.55
C LYS A 71 -0.15 -17.51 3.94
N ILE A 72 -0.23 -17.71 2.63
CA ILE A 72 -1.50 -17.90 1.94
C ILE A 72 -1.89 -19.38 2.06
N LYS A 73 -3.15 -19.67 2.37
CA LYS A 73 -3.65 -21.05 2.43
C LYS A 73 -3.48 -21.69 1.05
N ARG A 74 -2.78 -22.83 1.00
CA ARG A 74 -2.65 -23.61 -0.25
C ARG A 74 -4.02 -24.11 -0.69
N SER A 75 -4.30 -23.94 -1.97
CA SER A 75 -5.41 -24.56 -2.69
C SER A 75 -4.87 -25.63 -3.64
N ILE A 76 -5.76 -26.48 -4.16
CA ILE A 76 -5.44 -27.49 -5.17
C ILE A 76 -4.81 -26.84 -6.42
N GLU A 77 -5.25 -25.62 -6.75
CA GLU A 77 -4.76 -24.84 -7.90
C GLU A 77 -3.33 -24.28 -7.67
N THR A 78 -2.94 -24.09 -6.42
CA THR A 78 -1.63 -23.55 -6.04
C THR A 78 -0.70 -24.64 -5.55
N ASN A 79 0.06 -25.24 -6.47
CA ASN A 79 0.97 -26.34 -6.14
C ASN A 79 2.11 -25.91 -5.19
N ARG A 80 2.52 -24.63 -5.20
CA ARG A 80 3.56 -24.08 -4.32
C ARG A 80 2.97 -23.24 -3.18
N GLN A 81 3.64 -23.21 -2.03
CA GLN A 81 3.30 -22.30 -0.93
C GLN A 81 3.56 -20.86 -1.36
N CYS A 82 2.56 -19.99 -1.20
CA CYS A 82 2.69 -18.56 -1.45
C CYS A 82 2.59 -17.75 -0.16
N TYR A 83 3.16 -16.56 -0.20
CA TYR A 83 3.23 -15.61 0.89
C TYR A 83 2.80 -14.23 0.39
N THR A 84 2.33 -13.40 1.31
CA THR A 84 2.00 -12.01 1.00
C THR A 84 2.70 -11.07 1.96
N LEU A 85 3.48 -10.13 1.42
CA LEU A 85 4.03 -8.99 2.15
C LEU A 85 3.04 -7.83 2.05
N ASN A 86 2.63 -7.28 3.19
CA ASN A 86 1.60 -6.26 3.28
C ASN A 86 2.06 -5.05 4.07
N TYR A 87 2.06 -3.90 3.40
CA TYR A 87 2.12 -2.58 4.00
C TYR A 87 0.73 -1.96 3.99
N ASN A 88 0.29 -1.43 5.12
CA ASN A 88 -1.04 -0.83 5.26
C ASN A 88 -0.93 0.61 5.77
N SER A 89 -1.85 1.47 5.30
CA SER A 89 -2.00 2.86 5.75
C SER A 89 -0.67 3.63 5.74
N SER A 90 -0.25 4.17 6.87
CA SER A 90 0.98 4.97 7.02
C SER A 90 2.25 4.22 6.63
N HIS A 91 2.31 2.90 6.87
CA HIS A 91 3.46 2.09 6.45
C HIS A 91 3.52 1.97 4.93
N ALA A 92 2.37 1.82 4.26
CA ALA A 92 2.31 1.80 2.80
C ALA A 92 2.71 3.15 2.21
N TYR A 93 2.21 4.24 2.77
CA TYR A 93 2.60 5.58 2.33
C TYR A 93 4.10 5.83 2.47
N LYS A 94 4.70 5.47 3.61
CA LYS A 94 6.15 5.60 3.82
C LYS A 94 6.95 4.76 2.81
N ALA A 95 6.53 3.52 2.57
CA ALA A 95 7.21 2.63 1.64
C ALA A 95 7.13 3.14 0.21
N ILE A 96 5.93 3.55 -0.24
CA ILE A 96 5.71 4.11 -1.58
C ILE A 96 6.50 5.40 -1.76
N LYS A 97 6.50 6.30 -0.78
CA LYS A 97 7.27 7.55 -0.82
C LYS A 97 8.77 7.28 -0.95
N LEU A 98 9.27 6.24 -0.28
CA LEU A 98 10.68 5.87 -0.29
C LEU A 98 11.13 5.34 -1.66
N ILE A 99 10.29 4.55 -2.34
CA ILE A 99 10.64 3.92 -3.62
C ILE A 99 10.20 4.74 -4.86
N GLU A 100 9.30 5.72 -4.71
CA GLU A 100 8.75 6.49 -5.85
C GLU A 100 9.82 7.07 -6.79
N PRO A 101 10.96 7.61 -6.31
CA PRO A 101 12.00 8.13 -7.20
C PRO A 101 12.57 7.06 -8.15
N TYR A 102 12.57 5.80 -7.71
CA TYR A 102 13.15 4.66 -8.41
C TYR A 102 12.13 3.86 -9.24
N LEU A 103 10.84 3.98 -8.97
CA LEU A 103 9.79 3.35 -9.79
C LEU A 103 9.81 3.90 -11.21
N VAL A 104 9.54 3.08 -12.21
CA VAL A 104 9.41 3.46 -13.62
C VAL A 104 7.96 3.30 -14.08
N ARG A 105 7.44 2.07 -14.07
CA ARG A 105 6.11 1.74 -14.60
C ARG A 105 5.00 2.20 -13.66
N LYS A 106 5.14 1.96 -12.35
CA LYS A 106 4.11 2.28 -11.35
C LYS A 106 4.29 3.66 -10.72
N ARG A 107 5.23 4.47 -11.22
CA ARG A 107 5.48 5.84 -10.71
C ARG A 107 4.22 6.71 -10.77
N PRO A 108 3.41 6.72 -11.86
CA PRO A 108 2.16 7.48 -11.88
C PRO A 108 1.18 7.06 -10.77
N GLU A 109 1.01 5.76 -10.54
CA GLU A 109 0.17 5.20 -9.49
C GLU A 109 0.68 5.59 -8.10
N ALA A 110 2.00 5.52 -7.89
CA ALA A 110 2.64 5.96 -6.65
C ALA A 110 2.36 7.44 -6.37
N ARG A 111 2.54 8.32 -7.36
CA ARG A 111 2.24 9.76 -7.22
C ARG A 111 0.77 10.00 -6.89
N ALA A 112 -0.15 9.32 -7.57
CA ALA A 112 -1.57 9.42 -7.28
C ALA A 112 -1.91 9.02 -5.84
N ILE A 113 -1.24 8.00 -5.29
CA ILE A 113 -1.39 7.60 -3.89
C ILE A 113 -0.79 8.65 -2.93
N LEU A 114 0.36 9.22 -3.26
CA LEU A 114 0.97 10.28 -2.43
C LEU A 114 0.10 11.54 -2.39
N ASP A 115 -0.52 11.90 -3.51
CA ASP A 115 -1.46 13.02 -3.58
C ASP A 115 -2.77 12.71 -2.84
N PHE A 116 -3.30 11.49 -2.99
CA PHE A 116 -4.42 11.01 -2.19
C PHE A 116 -4.15 11.13 -0.69
N TRP A 117 -2.95 10.74 -0.22
CA TRP A 117 -2.58 10.85 1.18
C TRP A 117 -2.66 12.28 1.69
N LYS A 118 -2.07 13.22 0.93
CA LYS A 118 -2.00 14.64 1.27
C LYS A 118 -3.36 15.31 1.17
N LEU A 119 -4.00 15.25 -0.01
CA LEU A 119 -5.24 15.95 -0.31
C LEU A 119 -6.44 15.33 0.39
N GLY A 120 -6.45 14.00 0.53
CA GLY A 120 -7.46 13.27 1.30
C GLY A 120 -7.26 13.39 2.82
N LYS A 121 -6.25 14.14 3.28
CA LYS A 121 -5.94 14.41 4.70
C LYS A 121 -5.98 13.13 5.54
N LEU A 122 -5.22 12.11 5.14
CA LEU A 122 -5.28 10.78 5.77
C LEU A 122 -4.75 10.76 7.21
N GLU A 123 -3.99 11.77 7.60
CA GLU A 123 -3.50 11.97 8.98
C GLU A 123 -4.53 12.69 9.86
N MET A 124 -5.64 13.17 9.30
CA MET A 124 -6.71 13.81 10.05
C MET A 124 -7.33 12.83 11.04
N ARG A 125 -7.34 13.23 12.32
CA ARG A 125 -8.04 12.52 13.38
C ARG A 125 -9.39 13.18 13.63
N THR A 126 -10.48 12.57 13.16
CA THR A 126 -11.84 13.08 13.39
C THR A 126 -12.42 12.63 14.72
N GLY A 127 -11.79 11.65 15.39
CA GLY A 127 -12.29 11.06 16.63
C GLY A 127 -13.67 10.45 16.43
N ARG A 128 -14.65 10.88 17.22
CA ARG A 128 -16.06 10.45 17.08
C ARG A 128 -16.83 11.21 16.00
N LYS A 129 -16.29 12.32 15.49
CA LYS A 129 -16.96 13.11 14.45
C LYS A 129 -16.83 12.41 13.10
N PRO A 130 -17.85 12.51 12.23
CA PRO A 130 -17.75 12.02 10.87
C PRO A 130 -16.66 12.77 10.10
N LEU A 131 -16.13 12.13 9.07
CA LEU A 131 -15.25 12.80 8.12
C LEU A 131 -16.06 13.87 7.35
N PRO A 132 -15.52 15.09 7.17
CA PRO A 132 -16.18 16.10 6.34
C PRO A 132 -16.44 15.57 4.93
N THR A 133 -17.59 15.91 4.36
CA THR A 133 -18.02 15.44 3.04
C THR A 133 -17.01 15.83 1.95
N GLU A 134 -16.44 17.03 1.99
CA GLU A 134 -15.45 17.42 0.99
C GLU A 134 -14.20 16.54 0.99
N ILE A 135 -13.77 16.06 2.17
CA ILE A 135 -12.63 15.16 2.28
C ILE A 135 -13.01 13.76 1.82
N TRP A 136 -14.24 13.32 2.12
CA TRP A 136 -14.76 12.05 1.62
C TRP A 136 -14.77 11.99 0.09
N ASP A 137 -15.25 13.05 -0.56
CA ASP A 137 -15.34 13.13 -2.03
C ASP A 137 -13.95 13.12 -2.68
N ILE A 138 -12.98 13.82 -2.09
CA ILE A 138 -11.58 13.76 -2.53
C ILE A 138 -11.05 12.33 -2.45
N ARG A 139 -11.29 11.63 -1.33
CA ARG A 139 -10.83 10.24 -1.14
C ARG A 139 -11.47 9.29 -2.15
N GLU A 140 -12.76 9.43 -2.39
CA GLU A 140 -13.51 8.62 -3.36
C GLU A 140 -13.04 8.90 -4.79
N TRP A 141 -12.77 10.16 -5.14
CA TRP A 141 -12.26 10.53 -6.46
C TRP A 141 -10.92 9.86 -6.75
N TRP A 142 -9.96 9.95 -5.82
CA TRP A 142 -8.65 9.32 -5.96
C TRP A 142 -8.73 7.79 -6.04
N TYR A 143 -9.59 7.17 -5.23
CA TYR A 143 -9.87 5.74 -5.31
C TYR A 143 -10.29 5.32 -6.73
N ARG A 144 -11.27 6.02 -7.30
CA ARG A 144 -11.75 5.74 -8.66
C ARG A 144 -10.71 6.07 -9.72
N LYS A 145 -9.97 7.16 -9.57
CA LYS A 145 -8.88 7.54 -10.48
C LYS A 145 -7.83 6.44 -10.55
N LEU A 146 -7.36 5.94 -9.41
CA LEU A 146 -6.33 4.91 -9.36
C LEU A 146 -6.81 3.58 -9.95
N GLN A 147 -8.10 3.25 -9.85
CA GLN A 147 -8.66 2.08 -10.51
C GLN A 147 -8.60 2.17 -12.04
N ARG A 148 -8.70 3.37 -12.61
CA ARG A 148 -8.62 3.60 -14.07
C ARG A 148 -7.18 3.65 -14.61
N MET A 149 -6.18 3.60 -13.74
CA MET A 149 -4.77 3.60 -14.11
C MET A 149 -4.20 2.18 -14.29
N LYS A 150 -5.00 1.16 -13.96
CA LYS A 150 -4.64 -0.26 -14.03
C LYS A 150 -5.21 -0.88 -15.30
#